data_AF-A0A8H3A3B4-F1
#
_entry.id   AF-A0A8H3A3B4-F1
#
_cell.length_a   1.000
_cell.length_b   1.000
_cell.length_c   1.000
_cell.angle_alpha   90.00
_cell.angle_beta   90.00
_cell.angle_gamma   90.00
#
_symmetry.space_group_name_H-M   'P 1'
#
loop_
_entity.id
_entity.type
_entity.pdbx_description
1 polymer ?
#
loop_
_entity_poly.entity_id
_entity_poly.type
_entity_poly.pdbx_seq_one_letter_code
_entity_poly.pdbx_strand_id
1 'polypeptide(L)'
;MLAVTTTMSKPEATQASHTTEPRPQSQAGSSATSRSGASPDWKQFVGWDGKIRPIDDVVYDQLPEVKKLRELNKESLTVPAWLAKIESPEWAAYYKYTRRLQPHAKSLANAVSGGRFTLQGEDKEKDQDLSFHIHESLPFILHISCHTRALRSHGTIQPKESDRRHSVDTLGSLVWDLQSGEHIIYRTERKLAIPCPPGKPGKPEHTGEVQPDACAFIYIPGIAAAETSILTALSCLSTGMDFDYALHWVTEYKRHHNELASKGQVVEGLVSALYQRRALGFPNHFVFGTAHHSQTTLEVLAATWVRSDEARPEVNKHQEPCAPRDQHRDTTGNVSRGDNTAGSEPQTTEDAKIESAVPPEDQANDPPINSLQGDDTTSGTPNDAHTTPDVKDVKKYNKIVVYSMAKYQMTSIGDMMRLYLLMRKSLGLAQQYRTEIVNDGSLRVEQLSTYAEELYQWPPPPRPKSDRGAKRRRTGGSECSNPLGPTPEDACEGSDYESDSEELESLSDASPTRRVVGEG
;
A
#
# COMPACT_ATOMS: atom_id res chain seq x y z
N MET A 1 60.39 -39.38 -11.62
CA MET A 1 59.95 -40.79 -11.63
C MET A 1 59.52 -41.15 -10.21
N LEU A 2 58.22 -41.23 -9.98
CA LEU A 2 57.56 -41.97 -8.90
C LEU A 2 56.07 -41.93 -9.27
N ALA A 3 55.62 -43.01 -9.90
CA ALA A 3 54.24 -43.22 -10.30
C ALA A 3 53.52 -43.93 -9.16
N VAL A 4 52.44 -43.34 -8.65
CA VAL A 4 51.51 -44.01 -7.74
C VAL A 4 50.22 -44.24 -8.51
N THR A 5 49.98 -45.52 -8.80
CA THR A 5 48.75 -46.08 -9.37
C THR A 5 47.66 -46.11 -8.31
N THR A 6 46.58 -45.37 -8.54
CA THR A 6 45.33 -45.48 -7.78
C THR A 6 44.32 -46.27 -8.61
N THR A 7 43.92 -47.43 -8.09
CA THR A 7 42.87 -48.30 -8.61
C THR A 7 41.49 -47.69 -8.35
N MET A 8 40.69 -47.50 -9.42
CA MET A 8 39.28 -47.14 -9.31
C MET A 8 38.42 -48.42 -9.26
N SER A 9 37.73 -48.62 -8.13
CA SER A 9 36.70 -49.64 -7.96
C SER A 9 35.35 -49.12 -8.47
N LYS A 10 34.71 -49.93 -9.31
CA LYS A 10 33.39 -49.73 -9.92
C LYS A 10 32.30 -50.14 -8.93
N PRO A 11 31.27 -49.33 -8.64
CA PRO A 11 30.07 -49.82 -7.99
C PRO A 11 29.06 -50.34 -9.01
N GLU A 12 28.48 -51.47 -8.62
CA GLU A 12 27.50 -52.30 -9.28
C GLU A 12 26.11 -51.67 -9.14
N ALA A 13 25.39 -51.51 -10.24
CA ALA A 13 24.08 -50.89 -10.27
C ALA A 13 22.98 -51.95 -10.06
N THR A 14 22.36 -51.93 -8.87
CA THR A 14 21.14 -52.70 -8.59
C THR A 14 19.94 -51.93 -9.12
N GLN A 15 19.24 -52.50 -10.12
CA GLN A 15 17.96 -52.00 -10.60
C GLN A 15 16.88 -52.26 -9.55
N ALA A 16 16.32 -51.20 -8.97
CA ALA A 16 15.06 -51.26 -8.22
C ALA A 16 13.93 -50.77 -9.11
N SER A 17 12.93 -51.63 -9.31
CA SER A 17 11.68 -51.33 -10.01
C SER A 17 10.84 -50.37 -9.18
N HIS A 18 10.69 -49.13 -9.64
CA HIS A 18 9.78 -48.16 -9.05
C HIS A 18 8.37 -48.30 -9.65
N THR A 19 7.48 -48.93 -8.89
CA THR A 19 6.03 -48.80 -9.06
C THR A 19 5.66 -47.34 -8.80
N THR A 20 5.16 -46.66 -9.83
CA THR A 20 4.76 -45.24 -9.75
C THR A 20 3.33 -45.17 -9.22
N GLU A 21 3.19 -44.87 -7.94
CA GLU A 21 1.91 -44.40 -7.39
C GLU A 21 1.71 -42.91 -7.75
N PRO A 22 0.49 -42.50 -8.13
CA PRO A 22 0.18 -41.10 -8.40
C PRO A 22 0.18 -40.30 -7.10
N ARG A 23 1.24 -39.51 -6.91
CA ARG A 23 1.37 -38.56 -5.81
C ARG A 23 0.24 -37.52 -5.88
N PRO A 24 -0.55 -37.29 -4.82
CA PRO A 24 -1.57 -36.25 -4.81
C PRO A 24 -0.86 -34.89 -4.92
N GLN A 25 -1.17 -34.15 -5.99
CA GLN A 25 -0.77 -32.77 -6.11
C GLN A 25 -1.57 -31.97 -5.09
N SER A 26 -0.91 -31.53 -4.02
CA SER A 26 -1.39 -30.47 -3.15
C SER A 26 -1.57 -29.20 -3.99
N GLN A 27 -2.80 -28.96 -4.45
CA GLN A 27 -3.24 -27.66 -4.94
C GLN A 27 -3.58 -26.81 -3.71
N ALA A 28 -2.56 -26.29 -3.03
CA ALA A 28 -2.69 -25.08 -2.23
C ALA A 28 -2.80 -23.87 -3.18
N GLY A 29 -3.84 -23.87 -4.01
CA GLY A 29 -4.25 -22.70 -4.78
C GLY A 29 -5.33 -22.02 -3.97
N SER A 30 -5.05 -20.81 -3.48
CA SER A 30 -6.01 -19.93 -2.81
C SER A 30 -7.30 -19.84 -3.63
N SER A 31 -8.27 -20.69 -3.30
CA SER A 31 -9.58 -20.81 -3.94
C SER A 31 -10.63 -20.04 -3.16
N ALA A 32 -10.21 -19.01 -2.40
CA ALA A 32 -11.12 -17.97 -1.97
C ALA A 32 -11.76 -17.43 -3.26
N THR A 33 -13.03 -17.78 -3.47
CA THR A 33 -13.82 -17.35 -4.64
C THR A 33 -13.84 -15.84 -4.63
N SER A 34 -12.88 -15.21 -5.33
CA SER A 34 -12.80 -13.77 -5.42
C SER A 34 -14.13 -13.31 -6.01
N ARG A 35 -14.92 -12.57 -5.24
CA ARG A 35 -16.12 -11.93 -5.77
C ARG A 35 -15.65 -11.07 -6.93
N SER A 36 -16.07 -11.43 -8.15
CA SER A 36 -15.72 -10.68 -9.35
C SER A 36 -16.41 -9.32 -9.30
N GLY A 37 -15.74 -8.38 -8.65
CA GLY A 37 -16.27 -7.07 -8.30
C GLY A 37 -17.20 -7.08 -7.09
N ALA A 38 -17.02 -6.08 -6.24
CA ALA A 38 -17.97 -5.75 -5.18
C ALA A 38 -19.37 -5.49 -5.76
N SER A 39 -20.38 -6.21 -5.26
CA SER A 39 -21.77 -6.01 -5.69
C SER A 39 -22.23 -4.57 -5.39
N PRO A 40 -23.15 -3.99 -6.19
CA PRO A 40 -23.70 -2.66 -5.92
C PRO A 40 -24.27 -2.54 -4.50
N ASP A 41 -24.91 -3.60 -4.01
CA ASP A 41 -25.49 -3.66 -2.67
C ASP A 41 -24.39 -3.59 -1.60
N TRP A 42 -23.27 -4.30 -1.78
CA TRP A 42 -22.14 -4.22 -0.86
C TRP A 42 -21.52 -2.82 -0.84
N LYS A 43 -21.32 -2.21 -2.02
CA LYS A 43 -20.77 -0.84 -2.13
C LYS A 43 -21.64 0.17 -1.38
N GLN A 44 -22.95 0.12 -1.60
CA GLN A 44 -23.90 0.96 -0.88
C GLN A 44 -23.88 0.69 0.63
N PHE A 45 -23.84 -0.58 1.02
CA PHE A 45 -23.80 -1.02 2.41
C PHE A 45 -22.58 -0.45 3.16
N VAL A 46 -21.38 -0.58 2.58
CA VAL A 46 -20.13 -0.09 3.18
C VAL A 46 -19.93 1.42 3.06
N GLY A 47 -20.83 2.11 2.35
CA GLY A 47 -20.75 3.55 2.14
C GLY A 47 -19.71 3.97 1.10
N TRP A 48 -19.26 3.08 0.21
CA TRP A 48 -18.39 3.39 -0.91
C TRP A 48 -19.21 3.67 -2.17
N ASP A 49 -18.90 4.74 -2.90
CA ASP A 49 -19.60 5.08 -4.15
C ASP A 49 -19.17 4.25 -5.38
N GLY A 50 -18.27 3.28 -5.18
CA GLY A 50 -17.80 2.37 -6.21
C GLY A 50 -16.81 3.00 -7.19
N LYS A 51 -16.34 4.22 -6.93
CA LYS A 51 -15.39 4.93 -7.80
C LYS A 51 -14.03 5.06 -7.12
N ILE A 52 -12.99 4.93 -7.95
CA ILE A 52 -11.62 5.32 -7.63
C ILE A 52 -11.37 6.63 -8.37
N ARG A 53 -11.11 7.70 -7.63
CA ARG A 53 -10.98 9.05 -8.17
C ARG A 53 -9.51 9.37 -8.42
N PRO A 54 -9.13 10.01 -9.54
CA PRO A 54 -7.77 10.50 -9.66
C PRO A 54 -7.53 11.59 -8.60
N ILE A 55 -6.31 11.68 -8.08
CA ILE A 55 -5.95 12.70 -7.08
C ILE A 55 -6.03 14.14 -7.63
N ASP A 56 -5.90 14.30 -8.95
CA ASP A 56 -5.99 15.58 -9.66
C ASP A 56 -7.40 15.85 -10.22
N ASP A 57 -8.44 15.23 -9.66
CA ASP A 57 -9.82 15.48 -10.06
C ASP A 57 -10.26 16.88 -9.59
N VAL A 58 -10.35 17.82 -10.54
CA VAL A 58 -10.76 19.22 -10.35
C VAL A 58 -12.07 19.35 -9.54
N VAL A 59 -12.97 18.36 -9.63
CA VAL A 59 -14.23 18.38 -8.88
C VAL A 59 -13.99 18.34 -7.37
N TYR A 60 -12.95 17.63 -6.93
CA TYR A 60 -12.64 17.41 -5.52
C TYR A 60 -11.42 18.20 -5.04
N ASP A 61 -10.95 19.13 -5.88
CA ASP A 61 -9.66 19.78 -5.66
C ASP A 61 -9.57 20.61 -4.38
N GLN A 62 -10.74 21.01 -3.88
CA GLN A 62 -10.86 21.83 -2.68
C GLN A 62 -10.99 21.02 -1.39
N LEU A 63 -11.22 19.71 -1.48
CA LEU A 63 -11.38 18.86 -0.31
C LEU A 63 -10.08 18.81 0.52
N PRO A 64 -10.13 19.03 1.85
CA PRO A 64 -8.95 18.99 2.70
C PRO A 64 -8.15 17.69 2.58
N GLU A 65 -8.84 16.56 2.41
CA GLU A 65 -8.23 15.24 2.26
C GLU A 65 -7.37 15.15 0.99
N VAL A 66 -7.88 15.69 -0.12
CA VAL A 66 -7.18 15.68 -1.41
C VAL A 66 -5.96 16.59 -1.36
N LYS A 67 -6.04 17.73 -0.67
CA LYS A 67 -4.90 18.62 -0.43
C LYS A 67 -3.79 17.91 0.34
N LYS A 68 -4.14 17.23 1.45
CA LYS A 68 -3.18 16.43 2.24
C LYS A 68 -2.52 15.32 1.42
N LEU A 69 -3.29 14.59 0.61
CA LEU A 69 -2.73 13.55 -0.24
C LEU A 69 -1.79 14.11 -1.32
N ARG A 70 -2.10 15.28 -1.90
CA ARG A 70 -1.22 15.93 -2.89
C ARG A 70 0.06 16.43 -2.26
N GLU A 71 -0.02 17.01 -1.07
CA GLU A 71 1.14 17.40 -0.29
C GLU A 71 2.02 16.19 0.04
N LEU A 72 1.43 15.11 0.57
CA LEU A 72 2.14 13.86 0.83
C LEU A 72 2.82 13.30 -0.44
N ASN A 73 2.10 13.27 -1.57
CA ASN A 73 2.66 12.81 -2.85
C ASN A 73 3.79 13.71 -3.34
N LYS A 74 3.63 15.04 -3.24
CA LYS A 74 4.65 16.02 -3.62
C LYS A 74 5.91 15.88 -2.76
N GLU A 75 5.74 15.80 -1.45
CA GLU A 75 6.85 15.63 -0.51
C GLU A 75 7.56 14.29 -0.67
N SER A 76 6.87 13.25 -1.16
CA SER A 76 7.49 11.97 -1.45
C SER A 76 8.48 12.01 -2.61
N LEU A 77 8.56 13.11 -3.36
CA LEU A 77 9.53 13.25 -4.46
C LEU A 77 10.88 13.82 -4.01
N THR A 78 11.08 14.04 -2.71
CA THR A 78 12.35 14.54 -2.17
C THR A 78 13.39 13.41 -2.08
N VAL A 79 14.60 13.66 -2.55
CA VAL A 79 15.74 12.74 -2.47
C VAL A 79 17.03 13.45 -2.05
N PRO A 80 18.00 12.75 -1.47
CA PRO A 80 19.32 13.29 -1.16
C PRO A 80 20.03 13.75 -2.43
N ALA A 81 20.74 14.87 -2.35
CA ALA A 81 21.42 15.47 -3.49
C ALA A 81 22.47 14.52 -4.11
N TRP A 82 23.09 13.65 -3.30
CA TRP A 82 24.09 12.69 -3.77
C TRP A 82 23.51 11.67 -4.77
N LEU A 83 22.22 11.34 -4.68
CA LEU A 83 21.59 10.37 -5.55
C LEU A 83 21.60 10.81 -7.03
N ALA A 84 21.64 12.13 -7.27
CA ALA A 84 21.74 12.73 -8.61
C ALA A 84 23.17 12.77 -9.17
N LYS A 85 24.19 12.58 -8.32
CA LYS A 85 25.61 12.74 -8.65
C LYS A 85 26.26 11.37 -8.67
N ILE A 86 26.41 10.80 -9.86
CA ILE A 86 26.85 9.41 -9.98
C ILE A 86 28.29 9.17 -9.50
N GLU A 87 29.06 10.24 -9.40
CA GLU A 87 30.41 10.29 -8.86
C GLU A 87 30.45 10.35 -7.33
N SER A 88 29.30 10.45 -6.63
CA SER A 88 29.30 10.56 -5.17
C SER A 88 29.82 9.27 -4.50
N PRO A 89 30.48 9.39 -3.34
CA PRO A 89 31.02 8.24 -2.61
C PRO A 89 30.00 7.14 -2.29
N GLU A 90 28.74 7.51 -2.07
CA GLU A 90 27.62 6.61 -1.78
C GLU A 90 27.36 5.62 -2.93
N TRP A 91 27.65 6.03 -4.18
CA TRP A 91 27.58 5.16 -5.34
C TRP A 91 28.79 4.25 -5.51
N ALA A 92 29.92 4.52 -4.84
CA ALA A 92 31.18 3.83 -5.09
C ALA A 92 31.08 2.31 -4.92
N ALA A 93 30.27 1.84 -3.97
CA ALA A 93 30.02 0.42 -3.76
C ALA A 93 29.36 -0.24 -4.99
N TYR A 94 28.46 0.47 -5.66
CA TYR A 94 27.73 -0.04 -6.83
C TYR A 94 28.60 -0.11 -8.08
N TYR A 95 29.51 0.86 -8.24
CA TYR A 95 30.46 0.87 -9.35
C TYR A 95 31.60 -0.13 -9.18
N LYS A 96 32.14 -0.25 -7.96
CA LYS A 96 33.31 -1.09 -7.68
C LYS A 96 32.96 -2.56 -7.51
N TYR A 97 31.86 -2.86 -6.81
CA TYR A 97 31.58 -4.22 -6.36
C TYR A 97 30.36 -4.87 -7.04
N THR A 98 29.41 -4.10 -7.57
CA THR A 98 28.19 -4.64 -8.21
C THR A 98 28.06 -4.27 -9.69
N ARG A 99 29.03 -4.72 -10.50
CA ARG A 99 29.09 -4.45 -11.96
C ARG A 99 27.77 -4.71 -12.72
N ARG A 100 26.95 -5.67 -12.27
CA ARG A 100 25.64 -5.97 -12.87
C ARG A 100 24.59 -4.87 -12.65
N LEU A 101 24.67 -4.14 -11.53
CA LEU A 101 23.75 -3.05 -11.18
C LEU A 101 24.23 -1.69 -11.70
N GLN A 102 25.47 -1.59 -12.19
CA GLN A 102 26.05 -0.35 -12.70
C GLN A 102 25.17 0.40 -13.73
N PRO A 103 24.61 -0.26 -14.77
CA PRO A 103 23.76 0.44 -15.74
C PRO A 103 22.47 0.97 -15.11
N HIS A 104 21.97 0.27 -14.08
CA HIS A 104 20.76 0.61 -13.36
C HIS A 104 21.00 1.79 -12.40
N ALA A 105 22.10 1.78 -11.66
CA ALA A 105 22.56 2.90 -10.85
C ALA A 105 22.69 4.19 -11.69
N LYS A 106 23.39 4.11 -12.83
CA LYS A 106 23.50 5.23 -13.77
C LYS A 106 22.13 5.70 -14.28
N SER A 107 21.25 4.77 -14.64
CA SER A 107 19.90 5.10 -15.07
C SER A 107 19.08 5.80 -13.99
N LEU A 108 19.25 5.42 -12.72
CA LEU A 108 18.56 6.05 -11.60
C LEU A 108 19.11 7.46 -11.34
N ALA A 109 20.43 7.64 -11.26
CA ALA A 109 21.00 8.98 -11.09
C ALA A 109 20.54 9.93 -12.20
N ASN A 110 20.59 9.50 -13.47
CA ASN A 110 20.06 10.30 -14.58
C ASN A 110 18.57 10.63 -14.42
N ALA A 111 17.76 9.69 -13.94
CA ALA A 111 16.34 9.91 -13.71
C ALA A 111 16.10 10.94 -12.59
N VAL A 112 16.96 10.95 -11.57
CA VAL A 112 16.95 11.91 -10.47
C VAL A 112 17.39 13.30 -10.95
N SER A 113 18.46 13.40 -11.73
CA SER A 113 18.93 14.67 -12.31
C SER A 113 17.92 15.28 -13.29
N GLY A 114 17.01 14.48 -13.85
CA GLY A 114 16.02 14.93 -14.84
C GLY A 114 14.85 15.78 -14.30
N GLY A 115 14.94 16.32 -13.09
CA GLY A 115 13.98 17.30 -12.54
C GLY A 115 12.63 16.74 -12.08
N ARG A 116 12.46 15.41 -12.06
CA ARG A 116 11.26 14.76 -11.52
C ARG A 116 11.29 14.57 -10.00
N PHE A 117 12.44 14.82 -9.39
CA PHE A 117 12.69 14.72 -7.97
C PHE A 117 13.13 16.09 -7.45
N THR A 118 12.75 16.39 -6.22
CA THR A 118 13.25 17.55 -5.49
C THR A 118 14.52 17.13 -4.78
N LEU A 119 15.65 17.78 -5.06
CA LEU A 119 16.86 17.52 -4.30
C LEU A 119 16.72 18.19 -2.94
N GLN A 120 16.94 17.43 -1.87
CA GLN A 120 17.00 17.98 -0.53
C GLN A 120 18.15 18.99 -0.46
N GLY A 121 17.87 20.15 0.13
CA GLY A 121 18.89 21.19 0.35
C GLY A 121 20.00 20.71 1.28
N GLU A 122 21.07 21.50 1.42
CA GLU A 122 22.27 21.17 2.18
C GLU A 122 22.08 21.08 3.71
N ASP A 123 20.85 20.96 4.19
CA ASP A 123 20.51 20.85 5.60
C ASP A 123 20.90 19.46 6.12
N LYS A 124 22.16 19.36 6.59
CA LYS A 124 22.90 18.10 6.76
C LYS A 124 22.22 17.07 7.67
N GLU A 125 21.49 17.50 8.69
CA GLU A 125 20.87 16.57 9.64
C GLU A 125 19.65 15.84 9.04
N LYS A 126 18.74 16.58 8.39
CA LYS A 126 17.58 15.96 7.73
C LYS A 126 17.98 15.12 6.52
N ASP A 127 19.13 15.40 5.92
CA ASP A 127 19.68 14.65 4.79
C ASP A 127 20.22 13.28 5.26
N GLN A 128 20.73 13.15 6.49
CA GLN A 128 21.35 11.91 6.96
C GLN A 128 20.37 10.74 7.09
N ASP A 129 19.21 10.94 7.72
CA ASP A 129 18.21 9.86 7.85
C ASP A 129 17.63 9.45 6.49
N LEU A 130 17.37 10.42 5.60
CA LEU A 130 16.90 10.13 4.25
C LEU A 130 17.94 9.34 3.45
N SER A 131 19.19 9.81 3.49
CA SER A 131 20.36 9.19 2.86
C SER A 131 20.57 7.75 3.33
N PHE A 132 20.58 7.52 4.64
CA PHE A 132 20.83 6.20 5.24
C PHE A 132 19.82 5.15 4.76
N HIS A 133 18.53 5.42 4.94
CA HIS A 133 17.46 4.51 4.53
C HIS A 133 17.40 4.32 3.00
N ILE A 134 17.70 5.35 2.19
CA ILE A 134 17.82 5.17 0.74
C ILE A 134 18.99 4.26 0.41
N HIS A 135 20.15 4.46 1.04
CA HIS A 135 21.33 3.63 0.83
C HIS A 135 21.05 2.16 1.12
N GLU A 136 20.35 1.87 2.21
CA GLU A 136 19.91 0.53 2.60
C GLU A 136 18.91 -0.08 1.60
N SER A 137 17.99 0.72 1.08
CA SER A 137 16.91 0.25 0.18
C SER A 137 17.33 0.14 -1.27
N LEU A 138 18.40 0.83 -1.66
CA LEU A 138 18.84 0.98 -3.02
C LEU A 138 19.08 -0.36 -3.75
N PRO A 139 19.73 -1.39 -3.16
CA PRO A 139 19.90 -2.68 -3.84
C PRO A 139 18.56 -3.30 -4.25
N PHE A 140 17.54 -3.22 -3.38
CA PHE A 140 16.21 -3.78 -3.61
C PHE A 140 15.47 -3.00 -4.71
N ILE A 141 15.53 -1.66 -4.67
CA ILE A 141 14.96 -0.79 -5.70
C ILE A 141 15.57 -1.09 -7.07
N LEU A 142 16.91 -1.19 -7.15
CA LEU A 142 17.60 -1.53 -8.39
C LEU A 142 17.23 -2.94 -8.88
N HIS A 143 17.10 -3.89 -7.95
CA HIS A 143 16.80 -5.29 -8.23
C HIS A 143 15.40 -5.48 -8.83
N ILE A 144 14.36 -4.79 -8.35
CA ILE A 144 12.98 -4.94 -8.86
C ILE A 144 12.91 -4.77 -10.38
N SER A 145 13.53 -3.72 -10.92
CA SER A 145 13.54 -3.49 -12.37
C SER A 145 14.35 -4.52 -13.15
N CYS A 146 15.47 -4.99 -12.59
CA CYS A 146 16.26 -6.07 -13.19
C CYS A 146 15.47 -7.37 -13.28
N HIS A 147 14.90 -7.78 -12.13
CA HIS A 147 14.12 -8.99 -11.97
C HIS A 147 12.88 -8.99 -12.87
N THR A 148 12.14 -7.89 -12.90
CA THR A 148 10.96 -7.74 -13.77
C THR A 148 11.31 -7.92 -15.25
N ARG A 149 12.46 -7.41 -15.71
CA ARG A 149 12.93 -7.60 -17.09
C ARG A 149 13.36 -9.04 -17.35
N ALA A 150 14.06 -9.67 -16.39
CA ALA A 150 14.44 -11.06 -16.48
C ALA A 150 13.22 -11.97 -16.63
N LEU A 151 12.22 -11.82 -15.75
CA LEU A 151 10.95 -12.57 -15.82
C LEU A 151 10.22 -12.39 -17.16
N ARG A 152 10.31 -11.21 -17.77
CA ARG A 152 9.73 -10.96 -19.11
C ARG A 152 10.52 -11.66 -20.22
N SER A 153 11.84 -11.78 -20.07
CA SER A 153 12.72 -12.42 -21.06
C SER A 153 12.65 -13.95 -21.05
N HIS A 154 12.32 -14.57 -19.91
CA HIS A 154 12.23 -16.01 -19.73
C HIS A 154 10.87 -16.57 -20.16
N GLY A 155 10.46 -16.33 -21.41
CA GLY A 155 9.14 -16.71 -21.92
C GLY A 155 8.85 -18.22 -21.94
N THR A 156 9.87 -19.07 -21.79
CA THR A 156 9.73 -20.53 -21.77
C THR A 156 9.10 -21.07 -20.48
N ILE A 157 9.28 -20.39 -19.35
CA ILE A 157 8.71 -20.78 -18.05
C ILE A 157 7.87 -19.62 -17.55
N GLN A 158 6.55 -19.80 -17.54
CA GLN A 158 5.64 -18.74 -17.13
C GLN A 158 5.83 -18.44 -15.63
N PRO A 159 6.23 -17.21 -15.25
CA PRO A 159 6.41 -16.88 -13.84
C PRO A 159 5.10 -17.04 -13.07
N LYS A 160 5.21 -17.59 -11.86
CA LYS A 160 4.15 -17.61 -10.87
C LYS A 160 4.01 -16.22 -10.24
N GLU A 161 2.98 -16.09 -9.44
CA GLU A 161 2.69 -14.88 -8.69
C GLU A 161 3.81 -14.54 -7.70
N SER A 162 4.23 -15.51 -6.89
CA SER A 162 5.32 -15.36 -5.92
C SER A 162 6.62 -14.88 -6.58
N ASP A 163 6.95 -15.38 -7.77
CA ASP A 163 8.13 -14.95 -8.54
C ASP A 163 8.11 -13.44 -8.81
N ARG A 164 6.93 -12.87 -9.09
CA ARG A 164 6.76 -11.47 -9.48
C ARG A 164 6.65 -10.56 -8.27
N ARG A 165 5.99 -11.03 -7.22
CA ARG A 165 5.76 -10.28 -5.99
C ARG A 165 6.98 -10.23 -5.10
N HIS A 166 7.79 -11.29 -5.06
CA HIS A 166 8.92 -11.42 -4.13
C HIS A 166 9.73 -10.13 -3.97
N SER A 167 10.15 -9.49 -5.07
CA SER A 167 10.98 -8.27 -4.97
C SER A 167 10.23 -7.06 -4.39
N VAL A 168 8.92 -6.97 -4.62
CA VAL A 168 8.06 -5.92 -4.03
C VAL A 168 7.78 -6.24 -2.57
N ASP A 169 7.52 -7.50 -2.24
CA ASP A 169 7.28 -7.96 -0.86
C ASP A 169 8.54 -7.78 0.00
N THR A 170 9.72 -8.03 -0.55
CA THR A 170 11.00 -7.73 0.11
C THR A 170 11.19 -6.23 0.36
N LEU A 171 10.85 -5.37 -0.61
CA LEU A 171 10.88 -3.92 -0.40
C LEU A 171 9.85 -3.49 0.66
N GLY A 172 8.68 -4.13 0.67
CA GLY A 172 7.64 -3.95 1.69
C GLY A 172 8.15 -4.27 3.08
N SER A 173 8.70 -5.47 3.30
CA SER A 173 9.26 -5.86 4.60
C SER A 173 10.40 -4.94 5.04
N LEU A 174 11.26 -4.49 4.12
CA LEU A 174 12.30 -3.52 4.45
C LEU A 174 11.72 -2.20 4.99
N VAL A 175 10.77 -1.61 4.27
CA VAL A 175 10.18 -0.31 4.66
C VAL A 175 9.35 -0.46 5.94
N TRP A 176 8.51 -1.49 6.00
CA TRP A 176 7.49 -1.61 7.03
C TRP A 176 7.98 -2.32 8.29
N ASP A 177 8.83 -3.35 8.20
CA ASP A 177 9.38 -4.02 9.39
C ASP A 177 10.69 -3.36 9.84
N LEU A 178 11.72 -3.31 8.96
CA LEU A 178 13.06 -2.90 9.37
C LEU A 178 13.16 -1.40 9.65
N GLN A 179 12.75 -0.57 8.70
CA GLN A 179 12.85 0.89 8.80
C GLN A 179 11.83 1.50 9.76
N SER A 180 10.79 0.75 10.15
CA SER A 180 9.82 1.23 11.13
C SER A 180 10.31 1.13 12.57
N GLY A 181 11.37 0.34 12.83
CA GLY A 181 11.84 0.04 14.18
C GLY A 181 10.79 -0.71 15.00
N GLU A 182 10.21 -1.77 14.43
CA GLU A 182 9.20 -2.66 15.06
C GLU A 182 7.82 -2.03 15.32
N HIS A 183 7.61 -0.76 14.96
CA HIS A 183 6.34 -0.08 15.13
C HIS A 183 5.26 -0.53 14.14
N ILE A 184 5.68 -1.05 13.00
CA ILE A 184 4.82 -1.59 11.95
C ILE A 184 5.33 -2.97 11.57
N ILE A 185 4.39 -3.86 11.27
CA ILE A 185 4.71 -5.22 10.84
C ILE A 185 4.15 -5.49 9.44
N TYR A 186 4.93 -6.14 8.59
CA TYR A 186 4.53 -6.59 7.26
C TYR A 186 4.25 -8.10 7.27
N ARG A 187 3.06 -8.50 6.82
CA ARG A 187 2.66 -9.91 6.80
C ARG A 187 1.98 -10.24 5.48
N THR A 188 2.31 -11.38 4.91
CA THR A 188 1.68 -11.91 3.70
C THR A 188 0.44 -12.72 4.04
N GLU A 189 -0.50 -12.79 3.10
CA GLU A 189 -1.61 -13.76 3.10
C GLU A 189 -2.50 -13.74 4.35
N ARG A 190 -2.69 -12.57 4.98
CA ARG A 190 -3.56 -12.43 6.17
C ARG A 190 -5.01 -12.25 5.75
N LYS A 191 -5.91 -13.03 6.37
CA LYS A 191 -7.35 -12.88 6.19
C LYS A 191 -7.88 -11.68 6.98
N LEU A 192 -8.54 -10.79 6.27
CA LEU A 192 -9.16 -9.59 6.80
C LEU A 192 -10.68 -9.77 6.85
N ALA A 193 -11.27 -9.33 7.96
CA ALA A 193 -12.71 -9.22 8.11
C ALA A 193 -13.24 -8.05 7.28
N ILE A 194 -14.28 -8.26 6.48
CA ILE A 194 -14.99 -7.22 5.73
C ILE A 194 -16.47 -7.17 6.11
N PRO A 195 -17.09 -5.97 6.16
CA PRO A 195 -18.50 -5.85 6.44
C PRO A 195 -19.31 -6.57 5.35
N CYS A 196 -20.28 -7.38 5.75
CA CYS A 196 -21.23 -8.01 4.84
C CYS A 196 -22.64 -7.46 5.08
N PRO A 197 -23.45 -7.27 4.02
CA PRO A 197 -24.86 -6.98 4.20
C PRO A 197 -25.53 -8.07 5.04
N PRO A 198 -26.47 -7.72 5.93
CA PRO A 198 -27.19 -8.71 6.72
C PRO A 198 -27.81 -9.76 5.80
N GLY A 199 -27.54 -11.02 6.10
CA GLY A 199 -28.07 -12.16 5.35
C GLY A 199 -29.59 -12.27 5.50
N LYS A 200 -30.19 -13.18 4.71
CA LYS A 200 -31.58 -13.59 4.99
C LYS A 200 -31.67 -14.12 6.42
N PRO A 201 -32.77 -13.84 7.15
CA PRO A 201 -32.96 -14.35 8.51
C PRO A 201 -32.77 -15.88 8.54
N GLY A 202 -31.98 -16.37 9.49
CA GLY A 202 -31.67 -17.80 9.66
C GLY A 202 -30.31 -18.26 9.09
N LYS A 203 -29.52 -17.38 8.47
CA LYS A 203 -28.10 -17.65 8.23
C LYS A 203 -27.26 -16.99 9.33
N PRO A 204 -26.22 -17.66 9.87
CA PRO A 204 -25.30 -17.04 10.83
C PRO A 204 -24.77 -15.72 10.27
N GLU A 205 -24.50 -14.73 11.11
CA GLU A 205 -23.82 -13.49 10.70
C GLU A 205 -22.45 -13.85 10.14
N HIS A 206 -22.37 -14.02 8.82
CA HIS A 206 -21.10 -14.28 8.16
C HIS A 206 -20.44 -12.92 7.93
N THR A 207 -19.47 -12.60 8.78
CA THR A 207 -18.43 -11.64 8.42
C THR A 207 -17.81 -12.12 7.11
N GLY A 208 -17.72 -11.23 6.11
CA GLY A 208 -17.02 -11.59 4.89
C GLY A 208 -15.53 -11.63 5.16
N GLU A 209 -14.79 -12.36 4.34
CA GLU A 209 -13.33 -12.37 4.39
C GLU A 209 -12.75 -11.93 3.06
N VAL A 210 -11.65 -11.18 3.12
CA VAL A 210 -10.75 -10.95 1.99
C VAL A 210 -9.34 -11.32 2.45
N GLN A 211 -8.58 -12.00 1.60
CA GLN A 211 -7.19 -12.36 1.91
C GLN A 211 -6.29 -11.65 0.92
N PRO A 212 -5.89 -10.40 1.19
CA PRO A 212 -4.89 -9.74 0.39
C PRO A 212 -3.56 -10.47 0.47
N ASP A 213 -2.79 -10.26 -0.58
CA ASP A 213 -1.47 -10.84 -0.76
C ASP A 213 -0.46 -10.41 0.31
N ALA A 214 -0.52 -9.15 0.72
CA ALA A 214 0.24 -8.65 1.85
C ALA A 214 -0.39 -7.45 2.53
N CYS A 215 -0.08 -7.26 3.80
CA CYS A 215 -0.57 -6.19 4.65
C CYS A 215 0.57 -5.60 5.48
N ALA A 216 0.49 -4.29 5.77
CA ALA A 216 1.28 -3.64 6.81
C ALA A 216 0.36 -3.18 7.94
N PHE A 217 0.70 -3.53 9.17
CA PHE A 217 -0.09 -3.24 10.37
C PHE A 217 0.70 -2.37 11.34
N ILE A 218 0.07 -1.33 11.87
CA ILE A 218 0.58 -0.53 12.98
C ILE A 218 0.39 -1.32 14.26
N TYR A 219 1.46 -1.51 15.03
CA TYR A 219 1.38 -2.11 16.36
C TYR A 219 0.91 -1.08 17.39
N ILE A 220 -0.20 -1.38 18.06
CA ILE A 220 -0.90 -0.51 19.01
C ILE A 220 -1.05 -1.25 20.33
N PRO A 221 -0.03 -1.22 21.20
CA PRO A 221 -0.14 -1.87 22.50
C PRO A 221 -1.15 -1.16 23.39
N GLY A 222 -1.86 -1.91 24.21
CA GLY A 222 -2.51 -1.36 25.40
C GLY A 222 -3.93 -0.81 25.21
N ILE A 223 -4.63 -1.18 24.14
CA ILE A 223 -6.09 -1.00 24.08
C ILE A 223 -6.73 -2.07 24.99
N ALA A 224 -6.74 -1.79 26.30
CA ALA A 224 -7.16 -2.76 27.31
C ALA A 224 -8.69 -2.96 27.37
N ALA A 225 -9.09 -4.23 27.51
CA ALA A 225 -10.31 -4.69 28.17
C ALA A 225 -11.64 -4.01 27.76
N ALA A 226 -11.92 -3.99 26.46
CA ALA A 226 -13.27 -3.72 25.98
C ALA A 226 -14.13 -5.00 25.95
N GLU A 227 -15.45 -4.85 25.92
CA GLU A 227 -16.38 -5.97 25.69
C GLU A 227 -16.04 -6.69 24.36
N THR A 228 -16.34 -7.99 24.26
CA THR A 228 -16.00 -8.82 23.10
C THR A 228 -16.54 -8.26 21.76
N SER A 229 -17.72 -7.63 21.78
CA SER A 229 -18.31 -6.95 20.63
C SER A 229 -17.45 -5.79 20.12
N ILE A 230 -16.94 -4.97 21.06
CA ILE A 230 -16.05 -3.85 20.75
C ILE A 230 -14.73 -4.39 20.18
N LEU A 231 -14.12 -5.39 20.82
CA LEU A 231 -12.86 -5.98 20.36
C LEU A 231 -12.97 -6.52 18.93
N THR A 232 -14.12 -7.07 18.55
CA THR A 232 -14.37 -7.54 17.19
C THR A 232 -14.31 -6.40 16.17
N ALA A 233 -14.96 -5.27 16.46
CA ALA A 233 -14.94 -4.09 15.58
C ALA A 233 -13.58 -3.36 15.58
N LEU A 234 -12.77 -3.56 16.63
CA LEU A 234 -11.40 -3.05 16.70
C LEU A 234 -10.39 -3.94 15.99
N SER A 235 -10.75 -5.17 15.61
CA SER A 235 -9.89 -6.03 14.81
C SER A 235 -10.25 -5.95 13.33
N CYS A 236 -9.24 -5.90 12.47
CA CYS A 236 -9.40 -6.08 11.03
C CYS A 236 -9.17 -7.53 10.59
N LEU A 237 -8.76 -8.43 11.50
CA LEU A 237 -8.38 -9.80 11.20
C LEU A 237 -9.54 -10.78 11.45
N SER A 238 -9.72 -11.75 10.54
CA SER A 238 -10.82 -12.72 10.63
C SER A 238 -10.67 -13.75 11.76
N THR A 239 -9.44 -14.00 12.22
CA THR A 239 -9.15 -15.01 13.25
C THR A 239 -9.48 -14.55 14.67
N GLY A 240 -9.97 -13.31 14.83
CA GLY A 240 -10.67 -12.83 16.02
C GLY A 240 -9.87 -12.96 17.32
N MET A 241 -8.94 -12.04 17.56
CA MET A 241 -8.41 -11.62 18.88
C MET A 241 -7.20 -10.68 18.77
N ASP A 242 -6.65 -10.52 17.58
CA ASP A 242 -5.54 -9.62 17.31
C ASP A 242 -6.06 -8.17 17.12
N PHE A 243 -6.29 -7.46 18.22
CA PHE A 243 -6.69 -6.03 18.23
C PHE A 243 -5.50 -5.08 18.48
N ASP A 244 -4.32 -5.62 18.78
CA ASP A 244 -3.07 -4.85 18.93
C ASP A 244 -2.50 -4.35 17.59
N TYR A 245 -3.25 -4.54 16.49
CA TYR A 245 -2.79 -4.25 15.14
C TYR A 245 -3.84 -3.47 14.38
N ALA A 246 -3.45 -2.32 13.83
CA ALA A 246 -4.31 -1.59 12.90
C ALA A 246 -3.76 -1.57 11.49
N LEU A 247 -4.58 -2.01 10.54
CA LEU A 247 -4.20 -2.12 9.14
C LEU A 247 -3.94 -0.75 8.52
N HIS A 248 -2.78 -0.59 7.89
CA HIS A 248 -2.34 0.66 7.26
C HIS A 248 -2.15 0.53 5.75
N TRP A 249 -1.57 -0.58 5.31
CA TRP A 249 -1.29 -0.83 3.89
C TRP A 249 -1.80 -2.20 3.45
N VAL A 250 -2.42 -2.29 2.27
CA VAL A 250 -2.86 -3.56 1.65
C VAL A 250 -2.25 -3.70 0.27
N THR A 251 -1.70 -4.86 -0.08
CA THR A 251 -1.17 -5.15 -1.42
C THR A 251 -1.93 -6.31 -2.03
N GLU A 252 -2.27 -6.19 -3.31
CA GLU A 252 -2.95 -7.23 -4.07
C GLU A 252 -2.36 -7.37 -5.48
N TYR A 253 -2.07 -8.60 -5.87
CA TYR A 253 -1.58 -8.97 -7.17
C TYR A 253 -2.62 -9.77 -7.95
N LYS A 254 -2.75 -9.44 -9.25
CA LYS A 254 -3.49 -10.29 -10.20
C LYS A 254 -2.70 -10.57 -11.46
N ARG A 255 -2.56 -11.86 -11.76
CA ARG A 255 -1.75 -12.41 -12.87
C ARG A 255 -2.19 -11.98 -14.27
N HIS A 256 -3.50 -11.90 -14.52
CA HIS A 256 -4.06 -11.83 -15.89
C HIS A 256 -4.60 -10.46 -16.29
N HIS A 257 -3.77 -9.40 -16.20
CA HIS A 257 -4.17 -8.03 -16.59
C HIS A 257 -5.49 -7.53 -15.94
N ASN A 258 -5.91 -8.17 -14.85
CA ASN A 258 -7.20 -7.91 -14.24
C ASN A 258 -7.07 -6.74 -13.26
N GLU A 259 -6.84 -5.55 -13.83
CA GLU A 259 -6.77 -4.28 -13.10
C GLU A 259 -8.00 -4.10 -12.20
N LEU A 260 -9.19 -4.41 -12.71
CA LEU A 260 -10.44 -4.27 -11.97
C LEU A 260 -10.49 -5.20 -10.75
N ALA A 261 -10.08 -6.47 -10.88
CA ALA A 261 -10.08 -7.40 -9.74
C ALA A 261 -9.02 -7.05 -8.71
N SER A 262 -7.80 -6.71 -9.13
CA SER A 262 -6.73 -6.29 -8.21
C SER A 262 -7.17 -5.06 -7.42
N LYS A 263 -7.69 -4.02 -8.09
CA LYS A 263 -8.24 -2.83 -7.42
C LYS A 263 -9.44 -3.16 -6.53
N GLY A 264 -10.32 -4.05 -6.98
CA GLY A 264 -11.50 -4.46 -6.21
C GLY A 264 -11.11 -5.05 -4.85
N GLN A 265 -10.16 -5.97 -4.83
CA GLN A 265 -9.68 -6.60 -3.60
C GLN A 265 -8.84 -5.66 -2.73
N VAL A 266 -8.02 -4.78 -3.31
CA VAL A 266 -7.39 -3.70 -2.53
C VAL A 266 -8.48 -2.88 -1.83
N VAL A 267 -9.55 -2.47 -2.52
CA VAL A 267 -10.63 -1.70 -1.90
C VAL A 267 -11.34 -2.49 -0.79
N GLU A 268 -11.56 -3.79 -0.94
CA GLU A 268 -12.10 -4.63 0.15
C GLU A 268 -11.20 -4.58 1.40
N GLY A 269 -9.88 -4.69 1.23
CA GLY A 269 -8.92 -4.54 2.33
C GLY A 269 -8.90 -3.12 2.93
N LEU A 270 -8.97 -2.07 2.09
CA LEU A 270 -9.06 -0.69 2.56
C LEU A 270 -10.35 -0.45 3.36
N VAL A 271 -11.47 -1.05 2.96
CA VAL A 271 -12.72 -0.98 3.71
C VAL A 271 -12.57 -1.62 5.08
N SER A 272 -11.97 -2.81 5.18
CA SER A 272 -11.65 -3.44 6.47
C SER A 272 -10.85 -2.49 7.38
N ALA A 273 -9.76 -1.92 6.87
CA ALA A 273 -8.94 -0.95 7.60
C ALA A 273 -9.73 0.30 8.04
N LEU A 274 -10.53 0.88 7.15
CA LEU A 274 -11.29 2.10 7.43
C LEU A 274 -12.34 1.92 8.52
N TYR A 275 -13.02 0.78 8.52
CA TYR A 275 -13.97 0.46 9.57
C TYR A 275 -13.29 0.34 10.93
N GLN A 276 -12.14 -0.33 10.98
CA GLN A 276 -11.31 -0.38 12.18
C GLN A 276 -10.89 1.03 12.65
N ARG A 277 -10.40 1.90 11.75
CA ARG A 277 -10.06 3.30 12.08
C ARG A 277 -11.24 4.07 12.66
N ARG A 278 -12.44 3.84 12.12
CA ARG A 278 -13.66 4.49 12.62
C ARG A 278 -14.06 3.98 14.00
N ALA A 279 -13.95 2.68 14.27
CA ALA A 279 -14.21 2.09 15.58
C ALA A 279 -13.18 2.54 16.65
N LEU A 280 -11.94 2.81 16.22
CA LEU A 280 -10.90 3.44 17.06
C LEU A 280 -11.13 4.95 17.28
N GLY A 281 -12.08 5.58 16.56
CA GLY A 281 -12.37 7.01 16.69
C GLY A 281 -11.48 7.94 15.85
N PHE A 282 -10.86 7.41 14.79
CA PHE A 282 -10.00 8.16 13.86
C PHE A 282 -10.47 8.05 12.40
N PRO A 283 -11.70 8.48 12.07
CA PRO A 283 -12.26 8.30 10.73
C PRO A 283 -11.50 9.09 9.63
N ASN A 284 -10.75 10.11 10.01
CA ASN A 284 -9.97 10.97 9.14
C ASN A 284 -8.56 10.43 8.82
N HIS A 285 -8.15 9.30 9.39
CA HIS A 285 -6.90 8.63 9.03
C HIS A 285 -6.98 8.10 7.59
N PHE A 286 -5.87 8.20 6.86
CA PHE A 286 -5.74 7.54 5.56
C PHE A 286 -5.26 6.11 5.73
N VAL A 287 -5.76 5.23 4.87
CA VAL A 287 -5.21 3.88 4.66
C VAL A 287 -4.84 3.74 3.20
N PHE A 288 -3.82 2.93 2.93
CA PHE A 288 -3.20 2.85 1.61
C PHE A 288 -3.24 1.43 1.06
N GLY A 289 -3.10 1.30 -0.25
CA GLY A 289 -2.87 0.00 -0.83
C GLY A 289 -2.30 0.02 -2.23
N THR A 290 -1.66 -1.08 -2.61
CA THR A 290 -1.02 -1.27 -3.90
C THR A 290 -1.77 -2.31 -4.72
N ALA A 291 -2.38 -1.88 -5.83
CA ALA A 291 -2.91 -2.78 -6.83
C ALA A 291 -1.81 -3.13 -7.84
N HIS A 292 -1.30 -4.35 -7.78
CA HIS A 292 -0.34 -4.90 -8.74
C HIS A 292 -1.06 -5.68 -9.83
N HIS A 293 -1.09 -5.11 -11.03
CA HIS A 293 -1.76 -5.71 -12.16
C HIS A 293 -0.90 -5.60 -13.42
N SER A 294 -1.40 -6.19 -14.50
CA SER A 294 -0.72 -6.18 -15.80
C SER A 294 0.74 -6.65 -15.72
N GLN A 295 1.05 -7.50 -14.74
CA GLN A 295 2.37 -8.03 -14.41
C GLN A 295 3.43 -7.03 -13.96
N THR A 296 3.39 -5.77 -14.41
CA THR A 296 4.44 -4.77 -14.14
C THR A 296 3.93 -3.41 -13.69
N THR A 297 2.62 -3.24 -13.55
CA THR A 297 2.04 -1.97 -13.12
C THR A 297 1.64 -2.07 -11.65
N LEU A 298 2.11 -1.10 -10.86
CA LEU A 298 1.72 -0.90 -9.48
C LEU A 298 0.93 0.41 -9.41
N GLU A 299 -0.27 0.39 -8.87
CA GLU A 299 -1.08 1.58 -8.63
C GLU A 299 -1.35 1.72 -7.14
N VAL A 300 -0.93 2.85 -6.57
CA VAL A 300 -1.15 3.15 -5.16
C VAL A 300 -2.47 3.89 -5.00
N LEU A 301 -3.32 3.31 -4.17
CA LEU A 301 -4.61 3.83 -3.76
C LEU A 301 -4.51 4.35 -2.33
N ALA A 302 -5.25 5.42 -2.03
CA ALA A 302 -5.49 5.90 -0.67
C ALA A 302 -6.99 6.00 -0.42
N ALA A 303 -7.43 5.68 0.79
CA ALA A 303 -8.83 5.80 1.17
C ALA A 303 -8.98 6.41 2.56
N THR A 304 -10.10 7.09 2.78
CA THR A 304 -10.48 7.69 4.06
C THR A 304 -12.00 7.82 4.13
N TRP A 305 -12.53 8.09 5.33
CA TRP A 305 -13.91 8.51 5.46
C TRP A 305 -14.03 10.01 5.19
N VAL A 306 -15.10 10.41 4.51
CA VAL A 306 -15.48 11.82 4.33
C VAL A 306 -16.89 12.06 4.86
N ARG A 307 -17.17 13.33 5.16
CA ARG A 307 -18.46 13.78 5.67
C ARG A 307 -19.48 13.85 4.53
N SER A 308 -20.73 13.42 4.78
CA SER A 308 -21.79 13.38 3.75
C SER A 308 -22.21 14.74 3.21
N ASP A 309 -22.12 15.78 4.05
CA ASP A 309 -22.47 17.18 3.75
C ASP A 309 -21.49 17.83 2.78
N GLU A 310 -20.22 17.43 2.81
CA GLU A 310 -19.16 17.98 1.94
C GLU A 310 -19.03 17.25 0.59
N ALA A 311 -19.61 16.05 0.47
CA ALA A 311 -19.38 15.15 -0.67
C ALA A 311 -20.03 15.59 -2.01
N ARG A 312 -20.72 16.72 -2.05
CA ARG A 312 -21.22 17.32 -3.30
C ARG A 312 -20.82 18.78 -3.36
N PRO A 313 -19.76 19.13 -4.11
CA PRO A 313 -19.78 20.44 -4.75
C PRO A 313 -21.02 20.45 -5.61
N GLU A 314 -22.04 21.20 -5.20
CA GLU A 314 -23.15 21.51 -6.09
C GLU A 314 -22.51 22.22 -7.28
N VAL A 315 -22.29 21.47 -8.36
CA VAL A 315 -21.94 22.03 -9.65
C VAL A 315 -23.05 23.01 -9.93
N ASN A 316 -22.77 24.30 -9.77
CA ASN A 316 -23.71 25.39 -9.94
C ASN A 316 -24.37 25.21 -11.31
N LYS A 317 -25.57 24.62 -11.32
CA LYS A 317 -26.39 24.44 -12.52
C LYS A 317 -26.98 25.77 -13.02
N HIS A 318 -26.44 26.89 -12.56
CA HIS A 318 -26.82 28.26 -12.92
C HIS A 318 -25.85 28.89 -13.92
N GLN A 319 -25.28 28.10 -14.83
CA GLN A 319 -24.94 28.61 -16.15
C GLN A 319 -25.98 28.10 -17.13
N GLU A 320 -27.04 28.89 -17.31
CA GLU A 320 -27.88 28.81 -18.49
C GLU A 320 -26.98 28.92 -19.75
N PRO A 321 -27.21 28.09 -20.78
CA PRO A 321 -26.54 28.26 -22.05
C PRO A 321 -27.03 29.55 -22.70
N CYS A 322 -26.17 30.57 -22.75
CA CYS A 322 -26.30 31.64 -23.73
C CYS A 322 -26.42 31.01 -25.12
N ALA A 323 -27.49 31.35 -25.82
CA ALA A 323 -27.88 30.84 -27.12
C ALA A 323 -26.73 30.86 -28.16
N PRO A 324 -26.75 29.95 -29.16
CA PRO A 324 -25.76 29.94 -30.21
C PRO A 324 -25.96 31.17 -31.11
N ARG A 325 -24.93 32.04 -31.17
CA ARG A 325 -24.79 32.99 -32.27
C ARG A 325 -24.16 32.25 -33.45
N ASP A 326 -24.97 32.10 -34.49
CA ASP A 326 -24.52 31.85 -35.85
C ASP A 326 -23.44 32.85 -36.25
N GLN A 327 -22.27 32.36 -36.68
CA GLN A 327 -21.45 33.08 -37.65
C GLN A 327 -20.51 32.13 -38.42
N HIS A 328 -20.97 31.82 -39.63
CA HIS A 328 -20.18 31.51 -40.82
C HIS A 328 -19.01 32.50 -41.01
N ARG A 329 -17.79 31.99 -41.25
CA ARG A 329 -17.10 32.02 -42.57
C ARG A 329 -15.63 31.59 -42.47
N ASP A 330 -15.28 30.70 -43.38
CA ASP A 330 -14.04 30.55 -44.15
C ASP A 330 -12.90 31.54 -43.87
N THR A 331 -11.65 31.05 -43.82
CA THR A 331 -10.62 31.39 -44.82
C THR A 331 -9.37 30.53 -44.64
N THR A 332 -9.06 29.78 -45.70
CA THR A 332 -7.77 29.17 -46.06
C THR A 332 -6.59 30.14 -46.03
N GLY A 333 -5.43 29.70 -45.53
CA GLY A 333 -4.17 30.43 -45.70
C GLY A 333 -2.95 29.64 -45.22
N ASN A 334 -2.32 28.90 -46.14
CA ASN A 334 -0.91 28.52 -46.06
C ASN A 334 -0.03 29.78 -46.03
N VAL A 335 1.18 29.70 -45.42
CA VAL A 335 2.48 30.23 -45.93
C VAL A 335 3.57 30.18 -44.83
N SER A 336 4.65 29.44 -45.15
CA SER A 336 6.10 29.80 -45.05
C SER A 336 6.74 30.10 -43.68
N ARG A 337 7.74 29.34 -43.22
CA ARG A 337 9.21 29.36 -43.55
C ARG A 337 9.98 30.55 -42.97
N GLY A 338 11.01 30.24 -42.18
CA GLY A 338 12.10 31.13 -41.70
C GLY A 338 12.74 30.49 -40.46
N ASP A 339 13.77 29.65 -40.57
CA ASP A 339 15.21 29.95 -40.72
C ASP A 339 15.85 30.80 -39.60
N ASN A 340 16.75 30.14 -38.88
CA ASN A 340 18.07 30.57 -38.36
C ASN A 340 18.18 31.84 -37.52
N THR A 341 18.77 31.72 -36.32
CA THR A 341 19.91 32.58 -35.91
C THR A 341 20.73 31.86 -34.84
N ALA A 342 22.03 31.82 -35.09
CA ALA A 342 23.10 31.27 -34.26
C ALA A 342 23.66 32.30 -33.28
N GLY A 343 24.36 31.78 -32.26
CA GLY A 343 25.55 32.43 -31.70
C GLY A 343 25.30 33.27 -30.45
N SER A 344 25.89 32.85 -29.33
CA SER A 344 26.97 33.57 -28.64
C SER A 344 27.43 32.79 -27.40
N GLU A 345 28.69 32.31 -27.44
CA GLU A 345 29.52 32.12 -26.24
C GLU A 345 29.86 33.50 -25.64
N PRO A 346 30.30 33.54 -24.37
CA PRO A 346 31.74 33.74 -24.19
C PRO A 346 32.39 32.94 -23.04
N GLN A 347 33.70 32.87 -23.20
CA GLN A 347 34.77 32.25 -22.42
C GLN A 347 35.05 32.84 -21.02
N THR A 348 35.49 31.93 -20.13
CA THR A 348 36.58 31.96 -19.11
C THR A 348 36.87 33.18 -18.23
N THR A 349 37.05 32.91 -16.92
CA THR A 349 38.21 33.27 -16.04
C THR A 349 37.94 32.63 -14.66
N GLU A 350 38.75 31.68 -14.17
CA GLU A 350 39.97 31.81 -13.32
C GLU A 350 39.73 31.35 -11.86
N ASP A 351 40.44 30.28 -11.51
CA ASP A 351 41.19 30.00 -10.28
C ASP A 351 40.85 30.71 -8.97
N ALA A 352 40.51 29.90 -7.96
CA ALA A 352 40.90 30.15 -6.57
C ALA A 352 41.19 28.84 -5.84
N LYS A 353 42.49 28.55 -5.74
CA LYS A 353 43.16 27.59 -4.87
C LYS A 353 42.95 27.99 -3.41
N ILE A 354 42.34 27.12 -2.59
CA ILE A 354 42.45 27.22 -1.12
C ILE A 354 42.96 25.91 -0.56
N GLU A 355 43.93 26.12 0.32
CA GLU A 355 44.89 25.21 0.90
C GLU A 355 44.33 24.52 2.15
N SER A 356 44.84 23.32 2.35
CA SER A 356 44.65 22.37 3.44
C SER A 356 44.78 22.95 4.86
N ALA A 357 43.93 22.48 5.78
CA ALA A 357 44.30 22.33 7.19
C ALA A 357 43.54 21.15 7.84
N VAL A 358 44.30 20.13 8.23
CA VAL A 358 44.02 19.04 9.19
C VAL A 358 44.57 19.52 10.55
N PRO A 359 43.95 19.31 11.74
CA PRO A 359 44.01 18.02 12.50
C PRO A 359 42.90 17.83 13.57
N PRO A 360 43.02 16.91 14.57
CA PRO A 360 43.33 15.48 14.52
C PRO A 360 42.20 14.60 15.14
N GLU A 361 42.41 13.28 15.08
CA GLU A 361 41.71 12.22 15.81
C GLU A 361 41.64 12.45 17.32
N ASP A 362 40.48 12.16 17.95
CA ASP A 362 40.43 11.19 19.04
C ASP A 362 38.99 10.80 19.48
N GLN A 363 38.91 9.56 19.95
CA GLN A 363 37.93 8.98 20.88
C GLN A 363 36.59 8.41 20.38
N ALA A 364 36.57 7.08 20.49
CA ALA A 364 35.41 6.20 20.58
C ALA A 364 34.39 6.68 21.62
N ASN A 365 33.11 6.69 21.23
CA ASN A 365 31.97 6.49 22.11
C ASN A 365 30.84 5.86 21.28
N ASP A 366 30.22 4.84 21.87
CA ASP A 366 29.03 4.16 21.36
C ASP A 366 27.89 5.15 21.06
N PRO A 367 27.02 4.89 20.06
CA PRO A 367 25.93 5.81 19.76
C PRO A 367 24.81 5.66 20.81
N PRO A 368 24.29 6.77 21.37
CA PRO A 368 23.07 6.74 22.15
C PRO A 368 21.86 6.64 21.21
N ILE A 369 20.92 5.78 21.58
CA ILE A 369 19.57 5.74 21.01
C ILE A 369 18.89 7.05 21.40
N ASN A 370 18.91 8.04 20.50
CA ASN A 370 18.24 9.31 20.70
C ASN A 370 16.77 9.21 20.30
N SER A 371 15.93 9.26 21.34
CA SER A 371 14.52 9.59 21.28
C SER A 371 14.35 10.97 20.64
N LEU A 372 13.53 11.05 19.59
CA LEU A 372 13.12 12.28 18.91
C LEU A 372 12.27 13.13 19.86
N GLN A 373 12.93 14.00 20.62
CA GLN A 373 12.30 15.11 21.33
C GLN A 373 12.33 16.32 20.39
N GLY A 374 11.18 16.62 19.78
CA GLY A 374 11.00 17.80 18.94
C GLY A 374 10.88 19.03 19.81
N ASP A 375 11.88 19.91 19.77
CA ASP A 375 11.80 21.23 20.37
C ASP A 375 11.45 22.31 19.33
N ASP A 376 10.36 22.98 19.68
CA ASP A 376 9.82 24.26 19.28
C ASP A 376 10.72 25.17 18.43
N THR A 377 10.23 25.46 17.21
CA THR A 377 10.52 26.71 16.52
C THR A 377 9.25 27.54 16.41
N THR A 378 9.24 28.64 17.16
CA THR A 378 8.23 29.68 17.23
C THR A 378 7.94 30.29 15.86
N SER A 379 6.91 29.79 15.18
CA SER A 379 6.21 30.50 14.11
C SER A 379 4.73 30.23 14.29
N GLY A 380 3.94 31.32 14.32
CA GLY A 380 2.56 31.32 14.81
C GLY A 380 1.69 30.24 14.17
N THR A 381 1.46 29.18 14.93
CA THR A 381 0.49 28.14 14.62
C THR A 381 -0.90 28.68 14.97
N PRO A 382 -1.90 28.54 14.10
CA PRO A 382 -3.28 28.62 14.57
C PRO A 382 -3.43 27.53 15.63
N ASN A 383 -3.85 27.91 16.83
CA ASN A 383 -4.35 26.98 17.83
C ASN A 383 -5.62 26.31 17.28
N ASP A 384 -5.46 25.38 16.34
CA ASP A 384 -6.46 24.35 16.06
C ASP A 384 -6.39 23.41 17.25
N ALA A 385 -7.04 23.83 18.34
CA ALA A 385 -7.24 23.02 19.51
C ALA A 385 -7.67 21.63 19.04
N HIS A 386 -6.88 20.60 19.37
CA HIS A 386 -7.21 19.19 19.30
C HIS A 386 -8.46 18.95 20.16
N THR A 387 -9.58 19.45 19.68
CA THR A 387 -10.89 19.25 20.27
C THR A 387 -11.20 17.83 19.89
N THR A 388 -11.05 16.94 20.88
CA THR A 388 -11.43 15.54 20.76
C THR A 388 -12.75 15.48 19.99
N PRO A 389 -12.78 14.88 18.79
CA PRO A 389 -13.95 14.94 17.94
C PRO A 389 -15.13 14.38 18.72
N ASP A 390 -16.15 15.20 18.92
CA ASP A 390 -17.40 14.77 19.54
C ASP A 390 -17.89 13.52 18.81
N VAL A 391 -18.49 12.58 19.54
CA VAL A 391 -19.12 11.38 18.99
C VAL A 391 -20.06 11.74 17.83
N LYS A 392 -20.75 12.89 17.93
CA LYS A 392 -21.58 13.43 16.84
C LYS A 392 -20.79 13.73 15.57
N ASP A 393 -19.53 14.14 15.68
CA ASP A 393 -18.65 14.41 14.54
C ASP A 393 -18.20 13.11 13.86
N VAL A 394 -17.81 12.08 14.61
CA VAL A 394 -17.45 10.76 14.05
C VAL A 394 -18.61 10.15 13.24
N LYS A 395 -19.86 10.37 13.66
CA LYS A 395 -21.05 9.91 12.92
C LYS A 395 -21.24 10.61 11.56
N LYS A 396 -20.68 11.81 11.36
CA LYS A 396 -20.77 12.54 10.07
C LYS A 396 -19.91 11.88 8.98
N TYR A 397 -18.80 11.25 9.37
CA TYR A 397 -17.91 10.49 8.50
C TYR A 397 -18.55 9.15 8.12
N ASN A 398 -19.32 9.16 7.04
CA ASN A 398 -20.16 8.04 6.67
C ASN A 398 -20.03 7.67 5.19
N LYS A 399 -19.09 8.25 4.46
CA LYS A 399 -18.82 7.89 3.07
C LYS A 399 -17.34 7.52 2.92
N ILE A 400 -17.07 6.39 2.28
CA ILE A 400 -15.72 6.01 1.88
C ILE A 400 -15.43 6.61 0.51
N VAL A 401 -14.28 7.24 0.40
CA VAL A 401 -13.71 7.69 -0.88
C VAL A 401 -12.38 7.02 -1.09
N VAL A 402 -12.10 6.66 -2.34
CA VAL A 402 -10.84 6.02 -2.74
C VAL A 402 -10.21 6.87 -3.84
N TYR A 403 -8.94 7.19 -3.68
CA TYR A 403 -8.15 8.00 -4.59
C TYR A 403 -7.04 7.15 -5.21
N SER A 404 -6.84 7.26 -6.52
CA SER A 404 -5.64 6.81 -7.22
C SER A 404 -4.57 7.88 -7.07
N MET A 405 -3.54 7.60 -6.26
CA MET A 405 -2.46 8.55 -6.00
C MET A 405 -1.43 8.57 -7.12
N ALA A 406 -0.92 7.39 -7.49
CA ALA A 406 0.16 7.27 -8.44
C ALA A 406 0.19 5.88 -9.08
N LYS A 407 0.69 5.84 -10.33
CA LYS A 407 0.98 4.61 -11.06
C LYS A 407 2.46 4.52 -11.33
N TYR A 408 3.01 3.32 -11.17
CA TYR A 408 4.43 3.02 -11.29
C TYR A 408 4.63 1.82 -12.20
N GLN A 409 5.65 1.89 -13.05
CA GLN A 409 6.09 0.75 -13.84
C GLN A 409 7.28 0.07 -13.19
N MET A 410 7.15 -1.22 -12.86
CA MET A 410 8.23 -2.00 -12.23
C MET A 410 9.50 -2.08 -13.07
N THR A 411 9.38 -1.93 -14.40
CA THR A 411 10.53 -1.86 -15.33
C THR A 411 11.24 -0.50 -15.33
N SER A 412 10.64 0.54 -14.74
CA SER A 412 11.19 1.89 -14.61
C SER A 412 11.80 2.05 -13.21
N ILE A 413 13.12 2.21 -13.17
CA ILE A 413 13.85 2.34 -11.91
C ILE A 413 13.50 3.63 -11.16
N GLY A 414 13.23 4.70 -11.91
CA GLY A 414 12.76 5.97 -11.33
C GLY A 414 11.38 5.81 -10.72
N ASP A 415 10.49 5.01 -11.30
CA ASP A 415 9.17 4.76 -10.74
C ASP A 415 9.26 3.91 -9.47
N MET A 416 10.17 2.93 -9.41
CA MET A 416 10.40 2.14 -8.20
C MET A 416 11.00 2.98 -7.07
N MET A 417 11.91 3.92 -7.38
CA MET A 417 12.37 4.90 -6.40
C MET A 417 11.21 5.76 -5.88
N ARG A 418 10.33 6.27 -6.77
CA ARG A 418 9.16 7.05 -6.34
C ARG A 418 8.18 6.25 -5.49
N LEU A 419 7.97 4.97 -5.81
CA LEU A 419 7.14 4.08 -4.99
C LEU A 419 7.74 3.92 -3.58
N TYR A 420 9.05 3.64 -3.49
CA TYR A 420 9.76 3.54 -2.21
C TYR A 420 9.59 4.81 -1.36
N LEU A 421 9.81 5.99 -1.96
CA LEU A 421 9.69 7.25 -1.23
C LEU A 421 8.25 7.52 -0.76
N LEU A 422 7.24 7.14 -1.57
CA LEU A 422 5.84 7.23 -1.17
C LEU A 422 5.52 6.28 0.00
N MET A 423 6.03 5.05 -0.04
CA MET A 423 5.88 4.10 1.07
C MET A 423 6.53 4.65 2.35
N ARG A 424 7.72 5.24 2.26
CA ARG A 424 8.40 5.87 3.40
C ARG A 424 7.65 7.08 3.96
N LYS A 425 7.13 7.96 3.10
CA LYS A 425 6.28 9.06 3.57
C LYS A 425 5.01 8.56 4.26
N SER A 426 4.44 7.48 3.74
CA SER A 426 3.29 6.82 4.35
C SER A 426 3.65 6.10 5.66
N LEU A 427 4.89 5.65 5.83
CA LEU A 427 5.45 5.15 7.10
C LEU A 427 5.53 6.25 8.16
N GLY A 428 6.04 7.44 7.82
CA GLY A 428 6.02 8.57 8.75
C GLY A 428 4.60 8.93 9.22
N LEU A 429 3.64 8.91 8.28
CA LEU A 429 2.23 9.11 8.61
C LEU A 429 1.66 7.99 9.49
N ALA A 430 2.04 6.72 9.25
CA ALA A 430 1.64 5.59 10.08
C ALA A 430 2.17 5.71 11.52
N GLN A 431 3.41 6.18 11.69
CA GLN A 431 4.00 6.43 13.01
C GLN A 431 3.27 7.55 13.74
N GLN A 432 2.88 8.61 13.03
CA GLN A 432 2.01 9.65 13.61
C GLN A 432 0.67 9.05 14.07
N TYR A 433 0.00 8.28 13.20
CA TYR A 433 -1.27 7.63 13.55
C TYR A 433 -1.13 6.68 14.73
N ARG A 434 -0.01 5.96 14.83
CA ARG A 434 0.30 5.13 15.99
C ARG A 434 0.28 5.95 17.27
N THR A 435 1.01 7.07 17.30
CA THR A 435 1.06 7.95 18.47
C THR A 435 -0.32 8.46 18.85
N GLU A 436 -1.11 8.91 17.87
CA GLU A 436 -2.49 9.35 18.10
C GLU A 436 -3.36 8.24 18.70
N ILE A 437 -3.28 7.01 18.17
CA ILE A 437 -4.10 5.90 18.64
C ILE A 437 -3.65 5.39 20.02
N VAL A 438 -2.35 5.29 20.27
CA VAL A 438 -1.84 4.86 21.58
C VAL A 438 -2.21 5.87 22.67
N ASN A 439 -2.14 7.17 22.36
CA ASN A 439 -2.41 8.22 23.33
C ASN A 439 -3.91 8.43 23.59
N ASP A 440 -4.73 8.48 22.53
CA ASP A 440 -6.14 8.84 22.63
C ASP A 440 -7.11 7.65 22.47
N GLY A 441 -6.65 6.53 21.90
CA GLY A 441 -7.51 5.46 21.40
C GLY A 441 -8.39 4.84 22.47
N SER A 442 -7.83 4.49 23.63
CA SER A 442 -8.60 3.89 24.73
C SER A 442 -9.73 4.81 25.22
N LEU A 443 -9.44 6.11 25.42
CA LEU A 443 -10.44 7.10 25.82
C LEU A 443 -11.52 7.28 24.75
N ARG A 444 -11.13 7.31 23.47
CA ARG A 444 -12.08 7.44 22.36
C ARG A 444 -12.98 6.22 22.23
N VAL A 445 -12.44 5.02 22.39
CA VAL A 445 -13.21 3.77 22.36
C VAL A 445 -14.21 3.74 23.52
N GLU A 446 -13.83 4.15 24.73
CA GLU A 446 -14.74 4.24 25.88
C GLU A 446 -15.89 5.24 25.62
N GLN A 447 -15.58 6.42 25.08
CA GLN A 447 -16.60 7.42 24.73
C GLN A 447 -17.54 6.91 23.63
N LEU A 448 -16.98 6.36 22.56
CA LEU A 448 -17.76 5.88 21.43
C LEU A 448 -18.61 4.67 21.81
N SER A 449 -18.12 3.74 22.64
CA SER A 449 -18.92 2.60 23.09
C SER A 449 -20.14 3.04 23.90
N THR A 450 -20.03 4.14 24.64
CA THR A 450 -21.15 4.70 25.41
C THR A 450 -22.20 5.42 24.53
N TYR A 451 -21.77 6.15 23.49
CA TYR A 451 -22.64 7.08 22.76
C TYR A 451 -22.90 6.71 21.29
N ALA A 452 -22.19 5.71 20.78
CA ALA A 452 -22.20 5.29 19.39
C ALA A 452 -22.01 3.77 19.25
N GLU A 453 -22.74 3.00 20.06
CA GLU A 453 -22.74 1.54 20.03
C GLU A 453 -22.93 0.98 18.62
N GLU A 454 -23.68 1.69 17.75
CA GLU A 454 -23.88 1.29 16.36
C GLU A 454 -22.60 1.26 15.49
N LEU A 455 -21.51 1.91 15.94
CA LEU A 455 -20.20 1.85 15.27
C LEU A 455 -19.47 0.53 15.55
N TYR A 456 -19.80 -0.13 16.67
CA TYR A 456 -19.22 -1.41 17.08
C TYR A 456 -20.07 -2.61 16.65
N GLN A 457 -21.27 -2.36 16.15
CA GLN A 457 -22.06 -3.39 15.49
C GLN A 457 -21.35 -3.78 14.19
N TRP A 458 -20.76 -4.98 14.20
CA TRP A 458 -20.16 -5.59 13.04
C TRP A 458 -21.07 -6.69 12.51
N PRO A 459 -21.58 -6.60 11.26
CA PRO A 459 -21.47 -5.47 10.34
C PRO A 459 -22.41 -4.30 10.75
N PRO A 460 -22.16 -3.05 10.34
CA PRO A 460 -22.94 -1.89 10.77
C PRO A 460 -24.42 -2.06 10.43
N PRO A 461 -25.36 -1.59 11.27
CA PRO A 461 -26.78 -1.73 11.00
C PRO A 461 -27.13 -1.05 9.67
N PRO A 462 -28.03 -1.66 8.86
CA PRO A 462 -28.43 -1.10 7.59
C PRO A 462 -28.98 0.31 7.82
N ARG A 463 -28.41 1.28 7.10
CA ARG A 463 -28.77 2.68 7.29
C ARG A 463 -30.27 2.88 7.06
N PRO A 464 -30.94 3.72 7.87
CA PRO A 464 -32.29 4.17 7.53
C PRO A 464 -32.26 4.72 6.12
N LYS A 465 -33.11 4.20 5.23
CA LYS A 465 -33.27 4.76 3.89
C LYS A 465 -33.59 6.23 4.10
N SER A 466 -32.72 7.12 3.61
CA SER A 466 -33.02 8.55 3.64
C SER A 466 -34.35 8.72 2.92
N ASP A 467 -35.39 9.16 3.64
CA ASP A 467 -36.75 9.45 3.15
C ASP A 467 -36.78 10.62 2.16
N ARG A 468 -35.70 10.80 1.39
CA ARG A 468 -35.53 11.82 0.37
C ARG A 468 -36.41 11.48 -0.83
N GLY A 469 -37.69 11.74 -0.64
CA GLY A 469 -38.69 11.98 -1.67
C GLY A 469 -38.96 10.79 -2.56
N ALA A 470 -39.94 9.97 -2.15
CA ALA A 470 -40.84 9.33 -3.10
C ALA A 470 -41.55 10.42 -3.93
N LYS A 471 -40.84 11.02 -4.88
CA LYS A 471 -41.42 11.88 -5.90
C LYS A 471 -42.11 10.95 -6.89
N ARG A 472 -43.32 10.55 -6.48
CA ARG A 472 -44.43 9.95 -7.22
C ARG A 472 -44.21 10.08 -8.73
N ARG A 473 -43.51 9.12 -9.34
CA ARG A 473 -43.58 8.95 -10.80
C ARG A 473 -44.97 8.38 -11.07
N ARG A 474 -45.82 9.21 -11.67
CA ARG A 474 -47.11 8.81 -12.22
C ARG A 474 -46.91 7.59 -13.11
N THR A 475 -47.61 6.53 -12.75
CA THR A 475 -47.85 5.31 -13.51
C THR A 475 -48.43 5.69 -14.88
N GLY A 476 -47.65 5.49 -15.93
CA GLY A 476 -48.14 5.38 -17.30
C GLY A 476 -47.91 3.93 -17.70
N GLY A 477 -48.99 3.19 -17.89
CA GLY A 477 -48.95 1.74 -18.12
C GLY A 477 -48.26 1.37 -19.43
N SER A 478 -47.65 0.20 -19.42
CA SER A 478 -47.45 -0.60 -20.62
C SER A 478 -47.41 -2.05 -20.20
N GLU A 479 -48.48 -2.76 -20.52
CA GLU A 479 -48.60 -4.21 -20.44
C GLU A 479 -47.63 -4.84 -21.43
N CYS A 480 -46.83 -5.80 -20.97
CA CYS A 480 -46.21 -6.80 -21.82
C CYS A 480 -46.23 -8.14 -21.08
N SER A 481 -47.22 -8.94 -21.47
CA SER A 481 -47.37 -10.35 -21.19
C SER A 481 -46.26 -11.16 -21.88
N ASN A 482 -45.95 -12.34 -21.31
CA ASN A 482 -45.50 -13.60 -21.93
C ASN A 482 -44.30 -14.26 -21.19
N PRO A 483 -44.05 -15.57 -21.37
CA PRO A 483 -44.67 -16.59 -20.53
C PRO A 483 -43.62 -17.58 -19.95
N LEU A 484 -44.15 -18.48 -19.13
CA LEU A 484 -43.54 -19.65 -18.50
C LEU A 484 -42.51 -20.40 -19.37
N GLY A 485 -41.37 -20.75 -18.76
CA GLY A 485 -40.39 -21.72 -19.23
C GLY A 485 -39.66 -22.37 -18.04
N PRO A 486 -39.26 -23.65 -18.13
CA PRO A 486 -39.21 -24.57 -16.99
C PRO A 486 -37.91 -24.51 -16.19
N THR A 487 -38.06 -24.82 -14.90
CA THR A 487 -37.04 -25.09 -13.89
C THR A 487 -36.19 -26.33 -14.26
N PRO A 488 -34.85 -26.27 -14.20
CA PRO A 488 -34.02 -27.45 -14.08
C PRO A 488 -33.80 -27.79 -12.61
N GLU A 489 -33.95 -29.08 -12.31
CA GLU A 489 -33.86 -29.69 -11.00
C GLU A 489 -32.42 -29.71 -10.47
N ASP A 490 -32.28 -29.35 -9.20
CA ASP A 490 -31.07 -29.45 -8.38
C ASP A 490 -30.78 -30.92 -8.04
N ALA A 491 -29.57 -31.38 -8.34
CA ALA A 491 -28.97 -32.57 -7.73
C ALA A 491 -27.48 -32.28 -7.46
N CYS A 492 -27.19 -31.74 -6.28
CA CYS A 492 -25.84 -31.65 -5.75
C CYS A 492 -25.75 -32.59 -4.54
N GLU A 493 -25.17 -33.77 -4.77
CA GLU A 493 -24.77 -34.72 -3.74
C GLU A 493 -23.71 -34.11 -2.82
N GLY A 494 -23.85 -34.39 -1.53
CA GLY A 494 -23.01 -33.90 -0.45
C GLY A 494 -21.59 -34.42 -0.54
N SER A 495 -20.64 -33.51 -0.35
CA SER A 495 -19.24 -33.79 -0.12
C SER A 495 -18.95 -33.45 1.34
N ASP A 496 -18.86 -34.47 2.18
CA ASP A 496 -18.39 -34.38 3.55
C ASP A 496 -16.92 -33.96 3.55
N TYR A 497 -16.65 -32.72 3.94
CA TYR A 497 -15.30 -32.23 4.17
C TYR A 497 -14.92 -32.49 5.64
N GLU A 498 -14.13 -33.55 5.86
CA GLU A 498 -13.33 -33.71 7.07
C GLU A 498 -12.30 -32.59 7.14
N SER A 499 -12.35 -31.83 8.23
CA SER A 499 -11.48 -30.69 8.50
C SER A 499 -10.26 -31.18 9.29
N ASP A 500 -9.13 -31.35 8.60
CA ASP A 500 -7.84 -31.61 9.24
C ASP A 500 -7.38 -30.33 9.97
N SER A 501 -7.41 -30.39 11.30
CA SER A 501 -6.83 -29.40 12.19
C SER A 501 -5.35 -29.68 12.36
N GLU A 502 -4.49 -28.82 11.79
CA GLU A 502 -3.05 -28.86 12.05
C GLU A 502 -2.76 -28.37 13.48
N GLU A 503 -2.35 -29.32 14.34
CA GLU A 503 -1.81 -29.07 15.68
C GLU A 503 -0.39 -28.48 15.55
N LEU A 504 -0.17 -27.29 16.10
CA LEU A 504 1.15 -26.65 16.12
C LEU A 504 2.06 -27.36 17.13
N GLU A 505 3.06 -28.09 16.64
CA GLU A 505 4.15 -28.63 17.46
C GLU A 505 4.94 -27.50 18.12
N SER A 506 4.88 -27.46 19.45
CA SER A 506 5.66 -26.57 20.29
C SER A 506 7.13 -27.01 20.30
N LEU A 507 8.00 -26.22 19.67
CA LEU A 507 9.46 -26.38 19.74
C LEU A 507 9.94 -26.02 21.15
N SER A 508 10.20 -27.05 21.95
CA SER A 508 10.82 -26.93 23.26
C SER A 508 12.30 -26.56 23.16
N ASP A 509 12.63 -25.57 23.99
CA ASP A 509 13.93 -24.97 24.26
C ASP A 509 15.00 -25.99 24.70
N ALA A 510 16.15 -26.00 24.00
CA ALA A 510 17.34 -26.75 24.42
C ALA A 510 18.61 -26.01 23.97
N SER A 511 19.05 -25.06 24.80
CA SER A 511 20.36 -24.42 24.71
C SER A 511 21.50 -25.39 25.10
N PRO A 512 22.57 -25.55 24.30
CA PRO A 512 23.77 -26.25 24.73
C PRO A 512 24.85 -25.27 25.21
N THR A 513 25.10 -25.28 26.52
CA THR A 513 26.24 -24.60 27.16
C THR A 513 27.54 -25.32 26.79
N ARG A 514 28.41 -24.71 25.98
CA ARG A 514 29.81 -25.16 25.81
C ARG A 514 30.73 -24.40 26.76
N ARG A 515 31.31 -25.15 27.71
CA ARG A 515 32.40 -24.74 28.60
C ARG A 515 33.72 -24.97 27.87
N VAL A 516 34.52 -23.92 27.67
CA VAL A 516 35.92 -24.04 27.24
C VAL A 516 36.78 -24.13 28.50
N VAL A 517 37.45 -25.27 28.68
CA VAL A 517 38.52 -25.45 29.66
C VAL A 517 39.83 -25.33 28.91
N GLY A 518 40.69 -24.42 29.36
CA GLY A 518 42.08 -24.33 28.93
C GLY A 518 42.95 -25.31 29.70
N GLU A 519 43.87 -25.95 28.99
CA GLU A 519 45.02 -26.64 29.58
C GLU A 519 46.29 -25.87 29.23
N GLY A 520 47.16 -25.73 30.22
CA GLY A 520 48.57 -25.41 30.06
C GLY A 520 49.43 -26.67 30.14
#